data_AF-A0AA48GYT4-F1
#
_entry.id   AF-A0AA48GYT4-F1
#
_cell.length_a   1.000
_cell.length_b   1.000
_cell.length_c   1.000
_cell.angle_alpha   90.00
_cell.angle_beta   90.00
_cell.angle_gamma   90.00
#
_symmetry.space_group_name_H-M   'P 1'
#
loop_
_entity.id
_entity.type
_entity.pdbx_description
1 polymer ?
#
loop_
_entity_poly.entity_id
_entity_poly.type
_entity_poly.pdbx_seq_one_letter_code
_entity_poly.pdbx_strand_id
1 'polypeptide(L)'
;MLASLRIGQRLALAFGFILALLALSNGGAFLRMNEMAADLDRITRVYGMERDLAMRMELASETISRLTATSLLSETTAQRDAALDQIPPLRKVYDDSGAALERMLLSEEARALFARTQEGARTTRPINNEVIRLEKAGRHKEAVALFAGEAEAAKEKWLKSLDDLSVFAADRLREARDRAQSALDNARFMVALLLGLAIALGVAAALAITRGIIRPVKAFQEILGRAATGDLRVKAEAGARDEIGDLGVSLNGMLGRQREAIQGVASATATVASGATELSASADQMSSATQQIARSSETLNQVMEQVAAAMLELAASVQEVAGNVRLSQEESRQAVLAAEAGRRDGEQATRRMEKILATTGNIAQAVRVIQDIARQTNLLSLNAAIEAAKAGAQGKGFSVVAEEVRKLAERSRQAAMEIEGLILESREAVEDGTQAVRAAIGFLGSIHQAIDGVAARVQEIGAATEEQTRTADEVSRRVDEASREVGQNAAATHQLSATVVEIARTSSDLARVSEGLAEAMGQFKV
;
A
#
# COMPACT_ATOMS: atom_id res chain seq x y z
N MET A 1 -29.50 38.18 6.83
CA MET A 1 -28.35 38.83 7.49
C MET A 1 -27.79 38.04 8.67
N LEU A 2 -28.59 37.55 9.63
CA LEU A 2 -28.05 36.77 10.76
C LEU A 2 -27.43 35.42 10.35
N ALA A 3 -27.97 34.76 9.31
CA ALA A 3 -27.52 33.44 8.84
C ALA A 3 -26.15 33.40 8.13
N SER A 4 -25.49 34.54 7.93
CA SER A 4 -24.13 34.62 7.38
C SER A 4 -23.09 35.07 8.40
N LEU A 5 -23.51 35.37 9.63
CA LEU A 5 -22.60 35.72 10.72
C LEU A 5 -21.98 34.46 11.31
N ARG A 6 -20.74 34.59 11.76
CA ARG A 6 -20.04 33.54 12.52
C ARG A 6 -20.75 33.23 13.84
N ILE A 7 -20.61 32.01 14.34
CA ILE A 7 -21.29 31.55 15.57
C ILE A 7 -21.03 32.50 16.74
N GLY A 8 -19.77 32.91 16.94
CA GLY A 8 -19.39 33.84 18.00
C GLY A 8 -20.10 35.20 17.89
N GLN A 9 -20.26 35.72 16.67
CA GLN A 9 -20.95 37.00 16.43
C GLN A 9 -22.45 36.90 16.73
N ARG A 10 -23.09 35.78 16.37
CA ARG A 10 -24.52 35.55 16.69
C ARG A 10 -24.76 35.48 18.20
N LEU A 11 -23.91 34.75 18.91
CA LEU A 11 -24.00 34.62 20.37
C LEU A 11 -23.76 35.98 21.05
N ALA A 12 -22.72 36.71 20.65
CA ALA A 12 -22.42 38.02 21.20
C ALA A 12 -23.57 39.02 21.01
N LEU A 13 -24.18 39.06 19.81
CA LEU A 13 -25.33 39.93 19.55
C LEU A 13 -26.56 39.53 20.36
N ALA A 14 -26.88 38.24 20.44
CA ALA A 14 -28.05 37.74 21.17
C ALA A 14 -27.95 38.04 22.67
N PHE A 15 -26.83 37.66 23.31
CA PHE A 15 -26.63 37.91 24.73
C PHE A 15 -26.42 39.39 25.03
N GLY A 16 -25.66 40.11 24.20
CA GLY A 16 -25.41 41.54 24.38
C GLY A 16 -26.70 42.36 24.38
N PHE A 17 -27.63 42.07 23.47
CA PHE A 17 -28.91 42.79 23.40
C PHE A 17 -29.81 42.51 24.61
N ILE A 18 -29.88 41.25 25.07
CA ILE A 18 -30.66 40.88 26.26
C ILE A 18 -30.08 41.55 27.51
N LEU A 19 -28.75 41.52 27.68
CA LEU A 19 -28.08 42.18 28.80
C LEU A 19 -28.28 43.70 28.80
N ALA A 20 -28.24 44.34 27.62
CA ALA A 20 -28.52 45.76 27.49
C ALA A 20 -29.97 46.10 27.88
N LEU A 21 -30.96 45.30 27.47
CA LEU A 21 -32.36 45.48 27.87
C LEU A 21 -32.56 45.31 29.38
N LEU A 22 -31.91 44.31 29.99
CA LEU A 22 -31.96 44.12 31.43
C LEU A 22 -31.31 45.28 32.20
N ALA A 23 -30.17 45.78 31.73
CA ALA A 23 -29.52 46.94 32.33
C ALA A 23 -30.42 48.20 32.23
N LEU A 24 -31.05 48.42 31.07
CA LEU A 24 -31.99 49.53 30.86
C LEU A 24 -33.21 49.42 31.78
N SER A 25 -33.81 48.23 31.90
CA SER A 25 -34.97 47.98 32.75
C SER A 25 -34.66 48.23 34.23
N ASN A 26 -33.57 47.64 34.74
CA ASN A 26 -33.16 47.81 36.13
C ASN A 26 -32.75 49.26 36.43
N GLY A 27 -32.02 49.92 35.53
CA GLY A 27 -31.63 51.32 35.68
C GLY A 27 -32.85 52.24 35.71
N GLY A 28 -33.82 52.04 34.82
CA GLY A 28 -35.07 52.79 34.78
C GLY A 28 -35.92 52.60 36.05
N ALA A 29 -36.02 51.36 36.56
CA ALA A 29 -36.71 51.06 37.80
C ALA A 29 -36.06 51.79 39.00
N PHE A 30 -34.74 51.81 39.06
CA PHE A 30 -34.00 52.49 40.14
C PHE A 30 -34.23 54.00 40.13
N LEU A 31 -34.21 54.64 38.95
CA LEU A 31 -34.49 56.08 38.80
C LEU A 31 -35.91 56.43 39.25
N ARG A 32 -36.92 55.64 38.85
CA ARG A 32 -38.31 55.85 39.26
C ARG A 32 -38.55 55.63 40.75
N MET A 33 -37.83 54.69 41.37
CA MET A 33 -37.91 54.46 42.81
C MET A 33 -37.43 55.67 43.62
N ASN A 34 -36.40 56.37 43.14
CA ASN A 34 -35.93 57.61 43.76
C ASN A 34 -36.95 58.75 43.65
N GLU A 35 -37.61 58.92 42.50
CA GLU A 35 -38.69 59.91 42.32
C GLU A 35 -39.87 59.61 43.26
N MET A 36 -40.27 58.34 43.36
CA MET A 36 -41.36 57.92 44.25
C MET A 36 -41.05 58.18 45.73
N ALA A 37 -39.80 57.96 46.18
CA ALA A 37 -39.41 58.27 47.55
C ALA A 37 -39.59 59.76 47.87
N ALA A 38 -39.30 60.65 46.92
CA ALA A 38 -39.50 62.10 47.07
C ALA A 38 -40.99 62.50 47.08
N ASP A 39 -41.82 61.87 46.25
CA ASP A 39 -43.27 62.12 46.22
C ASP A 39 -43.96 61.62 47.50
N LEU A 40 -43.54 60.47 48.03
CA LEU A 40 -44.04 59.94 49.31
C LEU A 40 -43.73 60.88 50.49
N ASP A 41 -42.54 61.48 50.50
CA ASP A 41 -42.14 62.47 51.51
C ASP A 41 -43.02 63.73 51.44
N ARG A 42 -43.33 64.23 50.23
CA ARG A 42 -44.25 65.36 50.03
C ARG A 42 -45.68 65.03 50.48
N ILE A 43 -46.21 63.86 50.13
CA ILE A 43 -47.55 63.42 50.54
C ILE A 43 -47.67 63.37 52.06
N THR A 44 -46.68 62.80 52.74
CA THR A 44 -46.72 62.56 54.19
C THR A 44 -46.38 63.80 55.02
N ARG A 45 -45.27 64.48 54.71
CA ARG A 45 -44.76 65.60 55.54
C ARG A 45 -45.36 66.95 55.22
N VAL A 46 -45.83 67.15 53.97
CA VAL A 46 -46.38 68.45 53.54
C VAL A 46 -47.90 68.37 53.53
N TYR A 47 -48.49 67.65 52.58
CA TYR A 47 -49.95 67.66 52.41
C TYR A 47 -50.70 66.94 53.53
N GLY A 48 -50.14 65.85 54.05
CA GLY A 48 -50.69 65.13 55.20
C GLY A 48 -50.71 65.99 56.47
N MET A 49 -49.61 66.70 56.73
CA MET A 49 -49.49 67.60 57.89
C MET A 49 -50.36 68.86 57.72
N GLU A 50 -50.41 69.45 56.52
CA GLU A 50 -51.28 70.57 56.17
C GLU A 50 -52.75 70.26 56.51
N ARG A 51 -53.23 69.08 56.10
CA ARG A 51 -54.57 68.58 56.42
C ARG A 51 -54.77 68.32 57.91
N ASP A 52 -53.81 67.65 58.58
CA ASP A 52 -53.95 67.34 60.02
C ASP A 52 -54.07 68.61 60.86
N LEU A 53 -53.26 69.63 60.56
CA LEU A 53 -53.27 70.90 61.27
C LEU A 53 -54.56 71.71 60.99
N ALA A 54 -55.03 71.77 59.74
CA ALA A 54 -56.31 72.40 59.41
C ALA A 54 -57.48 71.72 60.14
N MET A 55 -57.52 70.40 60.14
CA MET A 55 -58.53 69.60 60.83
C MET A 55 -58.48 69.79 62.36
N ARG A 56 -57.28 69.91 62.97
CA ARG A 56 -57.15 70.24 64.39
C ARG A 56 -57.71 71.61 64.74
N MET A 57 -57.46 72.61 63.89
CA MET A 57 -58.05 73.95 64.04
C MET A 57 -59.57 73.87 63.97
N GLU A 58 -60.12 73.19 62.97
CA GLU A 58 -61.57 72.98 62.80
C GLU A 58 -62.21 72.28 64.02
N LEU A 59 -61.65 71.14 64.45
CA LEU A 59 -62.13 70.38 65.61
C LEU A 59 -62.05 71.17 66.92
N ALA A 60 -61.00 71.97 67.10
CA ALA A 60 -60.87 72.85 68.26
C ALA A 60 -61.96 73.93 68.26
N SER A 61 -62.21 74.57 67.12
CA SER A 61 -63.25 75.60 66.95
C SER A 61 -64.66 75.06 67.16
N GLU A 62 -64.97 73.90 66.60
CA GLU A 62 -66.23 73.17 66.81
C GLU A 62 -66.42 72.82 68.29
N THR A 63 -65.36 72.32 68.94
CA THR A 63 -65.42 71.95 70.36
C THR A 63 -65.58 73.18 71.27
N ILE A 64 -64.89 74.29 70.98
CA ILE A 64 -65.07 75.56 71.71
C ILE A 64 -66.52 76.03 71.58
N SER A 65 -67.08 75.97 70.37
CA SER A 65 -68.46 76.36 70.11
C SER A 65 -69.46 75.50 70.88
N ARG A 66 -69.26 74.17 70.86
CA ARG A 66 -70.06 73.20 71.62
C ARG A 66 -69.95 73.42 73.14
N LEU A 67 -68.76 73.68 73.68
CA LEU A 67 -68.56 73.95 75.10
C LEU A 67 -69.20 75.27 75.52
N THR A 68 -69.15 76.29 74.66
CA THR A 68 -69.85 77.57 74.89
C THR A 68 -71.35 77.33 74.96
N ALA A 69 -71.93 76.59 74.00
CA ALA A 69 -73.34 76.20 74.04
C ALA A 69 -73.68 75.39 75.30
N THR A 70 -72.82 74.43 75.67
CA THR A 70 -72.98 73.60 76.87
C THR A 70 -73.01 74.45 78.14
N SER A 71 -72.17 75.49 78.25
CA SER A 71 -72.21 76.41 79.39
C SER A 71 -73.54 77.17 79.47
N LEU A 72 -74.17 77.51 78.35
CA LEU A 72 -75.47 78.19 78.36
C LEU A 72 -76.60 77.23 78.74
N LEU A 73 -76.48 75.94 78.46
CA LEU A 73 -77.52 74.94 78.76
C LEU A 73 -77.38 74.31 80.16
N SER A 74 -76.30 74.61 80.88
CA SER A 74 -75.99 73.96 82.15
C SER A 74 -76.77 74.56 83.32
N GLU A 75 -77.45 73.71 84.09
CA GLU A 75 -78.29 74.11 85.23
C GLU A 75 -77.46 74.57 86.45
N THR A 76 -76.26 74.02 86.64
CA THR A 76 -75.39 74.32 87.79
C THR A 76 -74.17 75.16 87.42
N THR A 77 -73.73 76.02 88.35
CA THR A 77 -72.49 76.83 88.18
C THR A 77 -71.26 75.93 88.00
N ALA A 78 -71.20 74.79 88.70
CA ALA A 78 -70.09 73.85 88.59
C ALA A 78 -69.97 73.23 87.18
N GLN A 79 -71.10 72.86 86.55
CA GLN A 79 -71.11 72.35 85.17
C GLN A 79 -70.72 73.44 84.17
N ARG A 80 -71.16 74.69 84.38
CA ARG A 80 -70.77 75.84 83.55
C ARG A 80 -69.28 76.09 83.59
N ASP A 81 -68.71 76.23 84.79
CA ASP A 81 -67.29 76.52 84.94
C ASP A 81 -66.44 75.37 84.38
N ALA A 82 -66.83 74.12 84.59
CA ALA A 82 -66.15 72.96 84.00
C ALA A 82 -66.14 72.95 82.45
N ALA A 83 -67.20 73.44 81.81
CA ALA A 83 -67.24 73.58 80.35
C ALA A 83 -66.40 74.78 79.86
N LEU A 84 -66.47 75.90 80.58
CA LEU A 84 -65.74 77.13 80.25
C LEU A 84 -64.22 76.98 80.46
N ASP A 85 -63.78 76.24 81.48
CA ASP A 85 -62.37 76.01 81.78
C ASP A 85 -61.66 75.09 80.75
N GLN A 86 -62.43 74.37 79.92
CA GLN A 86 -61.90 73.60 78.80
C GLN A 86 -61.64 74.45 77.54
N ILE A 87 -62.18 75.66 77.47
CA ILE A 87 -62.04 76.54 76.29
C ILE A 87 -60.60 77.06 76.12
N PRO A 88 -59.88 77.53 77.16
CA PRO A 88 -58.51 78.04 76.98
C PRO A 88 -57.51 77.02 76.41
N PRO A 89 -57.45 75.75 76.87
CA PRO A 89 -56.60 74.73 76.25
C PRO A 89 -56.90 74.50 74.76
N LEU A 90 -58.17 74.49 74.37
CA LEU A 90 -58.57 74.31 72.97
C LEU A 90 -58.21 75.51 72.10
N ARG A 91 -58.31 76.73 72.64
CA ARG A 91 -57.82 77.93 71.96
C ARG A 91 -56.31 77.86 71.74
N LYS A 92 -55.56 77.31 72.70
CA LYS A 92 -54.13 77.06 72.52
C LYS A 92 -53.88 76.04 71.40
N VAL A 93 -54.65 74.96 71.31
CA VAL A 93 -54.56 73.98 70.21
C VAL A 93 -54.82 74.65 68.86
N TYR A 94 -55.85 75.51 68.77
CA TYR A 94 -56.13 76.28 67.56
C TYR A 94 -54.96 77.19 67.19
N ASP A 95 -54.49 78.00 68.13
CA ASP A 95 -53.43 78.99 67.91
C ASP A 95 -52.09 78.29 67.54
N ASP A 96 -51.71 77.22 68.25
CA ASP A 96 -50.51 76.42 67.96
C ASP A 96 -50.59 75.72 66.59
N SER A 97 -51.75 75.13 66.27
CA SER A 97 -51.96 74.44 65.00
C SER A 97 -51.94 75.43 63.84
N GLY A 98 -52.51 76.62 64.02
CA GLY A 98 -52.47 77.70 63.04
C GLY A 98 -51.06 78.22 62.81
N ALA A 99 -50.28 78.45 63.87
CA ALA A 99 -48.88 78.89 63.74
C ALA A 99 -48.00 77.82 63.07
N ALA A 100 -48.24 76.54 63.35
CA ALA A 100 -47.56 75.44 62.67
C ALA A 100 -47.95 75.37 61.20
N LEU A 101 -49.25 75.52 60.90
CA LEU A 101 -49.77 75.46 59.53
C LEU A 101 -49.20 76.59 58.69
N GLU A 102 -49.22 77.84 59.18
CA GLU A 102 -48.70 79.03 58.51
C GLU A 102 -47.26 78.86 58.00
N ARG A 103 -46.39 78.18 58.77
CA ARG A 103 -44.99 77.92 58.41
C ARG A 103 -44.83 76.91 57.27
N MET A 104 -45.85 76.11 57.01
CA MET A 104 -45.81 74.99 56.06
C MET A 104 -46.63 75.27 54.79
N LEU A 105 -47.42 76.34 54.75
CA LEU A 105 -48.25 76.67 53.58
C LEU A 105 -47.39 77.01 52.35
N LEU A 106 -47.48 76.17 51.33
CA LEU A 106 -46.70 76.33 50.10
C LEU A 106 -47.45 77.06 48.97
N SER A 107 -48.79 76.94 48.89
CA SER A 107 -49.57 77.58 47.83
C SER A 107 -50.13 78.93 48.26
N GLU A 108 -50.23 79.86 47.31
CA GLU A 108 -50.89 81.16 47.53
C GLU A 108 -52.35 80.99 47.93
N GLU A 109 -53.03 79.99 47.36
CA GLU A 109 -54.41 79.64 47.68
C GLU A 109 -54.57 79.14 49.12
N ALA A 110 -53.68 78.27 49.62
CA ALA A 110 -53.73 77.82 51.00
C ALA A 110 -53.49 78.97 51.98
N ARG A 111 -52.55 79.88 51.64
CA ARG A 111 -52.27 81.09 52.43
C ARG A 111 -53.50 82.01 52.47
N ALA A 112 -54.20 82.18 51.35
CA ALA A 112 -55.41 82.98 51.29
C ALA A 112 -56.56 82.37 52.12
N LEU A 113 -56.77 81.05 52.03
CA LEU A 113 -57.76 80.34 52.84
C LEU A 113 -57.43 80.42 54.34
N PHE A 114 -56.17 80.18 54.71
CA PHE A 114 -55.71 80.33 56.10
C PHE A 114 -55.87 81.76 56.63
N ALA A 115 -55.57 82.78 55.81
CA ALA A 115 -55.80 84.17 56.22
C ALA A 115 -57.28 84.45 56.56
N ARG A 116 -58.22 83.85 55.81
CA ARG A 116 -59.66 83.94 56.09
C ARG A 116 -60.03 83.26 57.42
N THR A 117 -59.41 82.11 57.75
CA THR A 117 -59.66 81.45 59.04
C THR A 117 -59.15 82.29 60.21
N GLN A 118 -58.00 82.94 60.04
CA GLN A 118 -57.45 83.85 61.05
C GLN A 118 -58.30 85.12 61.21
N GLU A 119 -58.85 85.66 60.13
CA GLU A 119 -59.81 86.77 60.19
C GLU A 119 -61.12 86.36 60.89
N GLY A 120 -61.64 85.17 60.57
CA GLY A 120 -62.80 84.58 61.24
C GLY A 120 -62.58 84.40 62.74
N ALA A 121 -61.41 83.91 63.15
CA ALA A 121 -61.04 83.77 64.56
C ALA A 121 -60.91 85.13 65.27
N ARG A 122 -60.29 86.13 64.62
CA ARG A 122 -60.16 87.50 65.16
C ARG A 122 -61.51 88.16 65.39
N THR A 123 -62.49 87.88 64.54
CA THR A 123 -63.86 88.39 64.65
C THR A 123 -64.68 87.64 65.71
N THR A 124 -64.58 86.30 65.74
CA THR A 124 -65.44 85.45 66.58
C THR A 124 -64.97 85.39 68.04
N ARG A 125 -63.65 85.42 68.30
CA ARG A 125 -63.08 85.26 69.65
C ARG A 125 -63.50 86.36 70.64
N PRO A 126 -63.54 87.66 70.29
CA PRO A 126 -64.06 88.71 71.17
C PRO A 126 -65.54 88.51 71.50
N ILE A 127 -66.36 88.15 70.50
CA ILE A 127 -67.80 87.89 70.69
C ILE A 127 -67.98 86.69 71.63
N ASN A 128 -67.24 85.60 71.41
CA ASN A 128 -67.24 84.44 72.29
C ASN A 128 -66.75 84.77 73.71
N ASN A 129 -65.72 85.61 73.87
CA ASN A 129 -65.29 86.10 75.19
C ASN A 129 -66.38 86.87 75.90
N GLU A 130 -67.15 87.68 75.17
CA GLU A 130 -68.25 88.44 75.76
C GLU A 130 -69.41 87.54 76.18
N VAL A 131 -69.75 86.51 75.39
CA VAL A 131 -70.69 85.46 75.81
C VAL A 131 -70.23 84.80 77.10
N ILE A 132 -68.95 84.39 77.18
CA ILE A 132 -68.36 83.77 78.38
C ILE A 132 -68.40 84.73 79.58
N ARG A 133 -68.11 86.01 79.36
CA ARG A 133 -68.12 87.04 80.41
C ARG A 133 -69.52 87.31 80.94
N LEU A 134 -70.51 87.43 80.06
CA LEU A 134 -71.92 87.61 80.44
C LEU A 134 -72.43 86.40 81.24
N GLU A 135 -72.04 85.20 80.82
CA GLU A 135 -72.40 83.96 81.52
C GLU A 135 -71.77 83.87 82.91
N LYS A 136 -70.47 84.19 83.05
CA LYS A 136 -69.79 84.27 84.36
C LYS A 136 -70.32 85.38 85.26
N ALA A 137 -70.84 86.46 84.69
CA ALA A 137 -71.47 87.56 85.42
C ALA A 137 -72.93 87.29 85.83
N GLY A 138 -73.47 86.08 85.55
CA GLY A 138 -74.84 85.71 85.86
C GLY A 138 -75.90 86.35 84.95
N ARG A 139 -75.50 87.04 83.88
CA ARG A 139 -76.37 87.72 82.91
C ARG A 139 -76.81 86.75 81.80
N HIS A 140 -77.36 85.62 82.20
CA HIS A 140 -77.61 84.46 81.32
C HIS A 140 -78.47 84.80 80.09
N LYS A 141 -79.58 85.54 80.25
CA LYS A 141 -80.45 85.92 79.13
C LYS A 141 -79.73 86.73 78.05
N GLU A 142 -78.78 87.57 78.46
CA GLU A 142 -78.00 88.41 77.54
C GLU A 142 -76.89 87.59 76.87
N ALA A 143 -76.28 86.65 77.58
CA ALA A 143 -75.34 85.69 77.02
C ALA A 143 -76.00 84.81 75.94
N VAL A 144 -77.22 84.31 76.21
CA VAL A 144 -78.01 83.54 75.23
C VAL A 144 -78.39 84.38 74.01
N ALA A 145 -78.82 85.64 74.20
CA ALA A 145 -79.17 86.52 73.09
C ALA A 145 -77.97 86.85 72.20
N LEU A 146 -76.80 87.13 72.80
CA LEU A 146 -75.56 87.36 72.06
C LEU A 146 -75.09 86.08 71.35
N PHE A 147 -75.21 84.92 72.02
CA PHE A 147 -74.83 83.63 71.45
C PHE A 147 -75.69 83.26 70.25
N ALA A 148 -77.02 83.31 70.39
CA ALA A 148 -77.96 82.92 69.33
C ALA A 148 -78.05 83.91 68.16
N GLY A 149 -77.51 85.12 68.32
CA GLY A 149 -77.45 86.15 67.28
C GLY A 149 -76.05 86.31 66.70
N GLU A 150 -75.34 87.34 67.18
CA GLU A 150 -74.05 87.77 66.62
C GLU A 150 -72.97 86.69 66.71
N ALA A 151 -72.90 85.92 67.81
CA ALA A 151 -71.90 84.87 67.97
C ALA A 151 -72.14 83.70 67.02
N GLU A 152 -73.40 83.29 66.80
CA GLU A 152 -73.76 82.21 65.89
C GLU A 152 -73.41 82.58 64.44
N ALA A 153 -73.73 83.80 64.00
CA ALA A 153 -73.39 84.28 62.66
C ALA A 153 -71.87 84.39 62.44
N ALA A 154 -71.13 84.90 63.43
CA ALA A 154 -69.67 84.97 63.37
C ALA A 154 -69.03 83.56 63.37
N LYS A 155 -69.57 82.65 64.19
CA LYS A 155 -69.17 81.24 64.25
C LYS A 155 -69.38 80.55 62.91
N GLU A 156 -70.56 80.67 62.30
CA GLU A 156 -70.87 80.02 61.01
C GLU A 156 -69.87 80.46 59.93
N LYS A 157 -69.58 81.76 59.83
CA LYS A 157 -68.58 82.29 58.88
C LYS A 157 -67.18 81.75 59.15
N TRP A 158 -66.77 81.69 60.42
CA TRP A 158 -65.45 81.18 60.80
C TRP A 158 -65.31 79.66 60.57
N LEU A 159 -66.29 78.87 60.98
CA LEU A 159 -66.31 77.42 60.74
C LEU A 159 -66.33 77.12 59.25
N LYS A 160 -67.07 77.88 58.43
CA LYS A 160 -67.04 77.71 56.98
C LYS A 160 -65.67 77.98 56.37
N SER A 161 -64.95 79.00 56.86
CA SER A 161 -63.58 79.25 56.40
C SER A 161 -62.61 78.13 56.78
N LEU A 162 -62.81 77.49 57.93
CA LEU A 162 -62.02 76.33 58.37
C LEU A 162 -62.34 75.09 57.53
N ASP A 163 -63.61 74.85 57.24
CA ASP A 163 -64.07 73.80 56.31
C ASP A 163 -63.46 73.98 54.92
N ASP A 164 -63.50 75.19 54.35
CA ASP A 164 -62.89 75.48 53.04
C ASP A 164 -61.37 75.16 53.02
N LEU A 165 -60.65 75.49 54.10
CA LEU A 165 -59.22 75.17 54.25
C LEU A 165 -58.97 73.67 54.42
N SER A 166 -59.79 72.98 55.22
CA SER A 166 -59.71 71.53 55.43
C SER A 166 -60.02 70.74 54.16
N VAL A 167 -61.04 71.16 53.40
CA VAL A 167 -61.41 70.57 52.08
C VAL A 167 -60.28 70.78 51.08
N PHE A 168 -59.73 71.99 50.99
CA PHE A 168 -58.60 72.27 50.10
C PHE A 168 -57.38 71.39 50.43
N ALA A 169 -57.01 71.28 51.71
CA ALA A 169 -55.91 70.43 52.14
C ALA A 169 -56.18 68.93 51.88
N ALA A 170 -57.43 68.49 52.01
CA ALA A 170 -57.86 67.14 51.69
C ALA A 170 -57.76 66.82 50.19
N ASP A 171 -58.17 67.74 49.32
CA ASP A 171 -58.13 67.57 47.86
C ASP A 171 -56.69 67.52 47.35
N ARG A 172 -55.80 68.40 47.84
CA ARG A 172 -54.37 68.34 47.48
C ARG A 172 -53.70 67.04 47.88
N LEU A 173 -54.01 66.54 49.07
CA LEU A 173 -53.49 65.24 49.52
C LEU A 173 -53.98 64.11 48.61
N ARG A 174 -55.25 64.16 48.18
CA ARG A 174 -55.84 63.19 47.26
C ARG A 174 -55.18 63.25 45.88
N GLU A 175 -55.05 64.43 45.30
CA GLU A 175 -54.39 64.62 44.00
C GLU A 175 -52.93 64.17 44.00
N ALA A 176 -52.19 64.43 45.09
CA ALA A 176 -50.82 63.98 45.24
C ALA A 176 -50.74 62.44 45.32
N ARG A 177 -51.66 61.82 46.06
CA ARG A 177 -51.76 60.35 46.15
C ARG A 177 -52.11 59.72 44.80
N ASP A 178 -53.07 60.29 44.07
CA ASP A 178 -53.51 59.78 42.76
C ASP A 178 -52.40 59.90 41.71
N ARG A 179 -51.62 60.99 41.72
CA ARG A 179 -50.42 61.15 40.88
C ARG A 179 -49.33 60.12 41.21
N ALA A 180 -49.02 59.91 42.49
CA ALA A 180 -48.03 58.92 42.90
C ALA A 180 -48.46 57.49 42.52
N GLN A 181 -49.75 57.16 42.66
CA GLN A 181 -50.30 55.88 42.24
C GLN A 181 -50.21 55.68 40.73
N SER A 182 -50.56 56.71 39.94
CA SER A 182 -50.43 56.67 38.48
C SER A 182 -48.97 56.51 38.03
N ALA A 183 -48.02 57.17 38.69
CA ALA A 183 -46.60 57.01 38.43
C ALA A 183 -46.11 55.58 38.72
N LEU A 184 -46.59 54.98 39.81
CA LEU A 184 -46.32 53.58 40.17
C LEU A 184 -46.81 52.60 39.11
N ASP A 185 -48.06 52.76 38.64
CA ASP A 185 -48.64 51.84 37.67
C ASP A 185 -47.97 51.98 36.29
N ASN A 186 -47.60 53.19 35.88
CA ASN A 186 -46.78 53.41 34.69
C ASN A 186 -45.39 52.78 34.80
N ALA A 187 -44.72 52.90 35.95
CA ALA A 187 -43.42 52.28 36.18
C ALA A 187 -43.51 50.74 36.14
N ARG A 188 -44.54 50.15 36.77
CA ARG A 188 -44.81 48.71 36.72
C ARG A 188 -45.04 48.21 35.30
N PHE A 189 -45.85 48.93 34.52
CA PHE A 189 -46.11 48.59 33.13
C PHE A 189 -44.82 48.61 32.30
N MET A 190 -43.99 49.65 32.45
CA MET A 190 -42.74 49.78 31.71
C MET A 190 -41.74 48.66 32.04
N VAL A 191 -41.60 48.31 33.33
CA VAL A 191 -40.75 47.19 33.77
C VAL A 191 -41.28 45.86 33.23
N ALA A 192 -42.59 45.61 33.32
CA ALA A 192 -43.20 44.41 32.79
C ALA A 192 -43.04 44.28 31.27
N LEU A 193 -43.18 45.38 30.53
CA LEU A 193 -42.99 45.42 29.08
C LEU A 193 -41.55 45.08 28.68
N LEU A 194 -40.56 45.71 29.33
CA LEU A 194 -39.15 45.46 29.05
C LEU A 194 -38.74 44.02 29.41
N LEU A 195 -39.26 43.50 30.53
CA LEU A 195 -39.05 42.10 30.93
C LEU A 195 -39.65 41.13 29.92
N GLY A 196 -40.90 41.37 29.49
CA GLY A 196 -41.56 40.56 28.47
C GLY A 196 -40.80 40.54 27.14
N LEU A 197 -40.31 41.71 26.70
CA LEU A 197 -39.50 41.82 25.48
C LEU A 197 -38.17 41.07 25.60
N ALA A 198 -37.49 41.17 26.74
CA ALA A 198 -36.25 40.44 27.00
C ALA A 198 -36.46 38.92 26.95
N ILE A 199 -37.54 38.41 27.55
CA ILE A 199 -37.91 36.99 27.50
C ILE A 199 -38.21 36.55 26.07
N ALA A 200 -39.04 37.29 25.34
CA ALA A 200 -39.40 36.97 23.96
C ALA A 200 -38.18 36.89 23.04
N LEU A 201 -37.25 37.84 23.17
CA LEU A 201 -36.00 37.84 22.42
C LEU A 201 -35.06 36.71 22.85
N GLY A 202 -35.02 36.38 24.14
CA GLY A 202 -34.30 35.21 24.65
C GLY A 202 -34.79 33.91 24.03
N VAL A 203 -36.11 33.70 23.96
CA VAL A 203 -36.72 32.53 23.31
C VAL A 203 -36.41 32.51 21.81
N ALA A 204 -36.55 33.65 21.12
CA ALA A 204 -36.24 33.75 19.69
C ALA A 204 -34.76 33.43 19.40
N ALA A 205 -33.84 33.94 20.22
CA ALA A 205 -32.42 33.64 20.12
C ALA A 205 -32.14 32.14 20.38
N ALA A 206 -32.76 31.56 21.42
CA ALA A 206 -32.62 30.13 21.72
C ALA A 206 -33.07 29.24 20.55
N LEU A 207 -34.21 29.57 19.92
CA LEU A 207 -34.71 28.86 18.75
C LEU A 207 -33.78 29.02 17.53
N ALA A 208 -33.26 30.24 17.30
CA ALA A 208 -32.33 30.52 16.21
C ALA A 208 -31.00 29.76 16.39
N ILE A 209 -30.43 29.75 17.61
CA ILE A 209 -29.21 29.01 17.94
C ILE A 209 -29.43 27.50 17.81
N THR A 210 -30.55 26.99 18.33
CA THR A 210 -30.88 25.55 18.24
C THR A 210 -31.01 25.09 16.79
N ARG A 211 -31.68 25.88 15.95
CA ARG A 211 -31.84 25.55 14.51
C ARG A 211 -30.55 25.76 13.72
N GLY A 212 -29.75 26.76 14.05
CA GLY A 212 -28.54 27.13 13.30
C GLY A 212 -27.29 26.35 13.68
N ILE A 213 -27.20 25.81 14.89
CA ILE A 213 -25.99 25.12 15.40
C ILE A 213 -26.31 23.69 15.81
N ILE A 214 -27.25 23.48 16.73
CA ILE A 214 -27.49 22.14 17.32
C ILE A 214 -27.98 21.15 16.26
N ARG A 215 -28.88 21.55 15.36
CA ARG A 215 -29.40 20.67 14.30
C ARG A 215 -28.31 20.23 13.30
N PRO A 216 -27.52 21.13 12.68
CA PRO A 216 -26.42 20.71 11.81
C PRO A 216 -25.37 19.84 12.49
N VAL A 217 -25.03 20.13 13.75
CA VAL A 217 -24.08 19.30 14.53
C VAL A 217 -24.62 17.87 14.70
N LYS A 218 -25.92 17.71 15.01
CA LYS A 218 -26.54 16.37 15.06
C LYS A 218 -26.51 15.67 13.70
N ALA A 219 -26.74 16.38 12.61
CA ALA A 219 -26.65 15.81 11.26
C ALA A 219 -25.23 15.32 10.93
N PHE A 220 -24.19 16.07 11.29
CA PHE A 220 -22.80 15.62 11.14
C PHE A 220 -22.50 14.39 12.01
N GLN A 221 -23.07 14.32 13.21
CA GLN A 221 -22.92 13.15 14.08
C GLN A 221 -23.53 11.88 13.46
N GLU A 222 -24.69 12.00 12.80
CA GLU A 222 -25.33 10.89 12.08
C GLU A 222 -24.50 10.45 10.86
N ILE A 223 -23.97 11.40 10.10
CA ILE A 223 -23.07 11.14 8.96
C ILE A 223 -21.80 10.42 9.42
N LEU A 224 -21.18 10.89 10.50
CA LEU A 224 -20.01 10.24 11.09
C LEU A 224 -20.34 8.85 11.62
N GLY A 225 -21.53 8.64 12.21
CA GLY A 225 -22.00 7.32 12.62
C GLY A 225 -22.11 6.35 11.45
N ARG A 226 -22.66 6.79 10.31
CA ARG A 226 -22.72 5.99 9.09
C ARG A 226 -21.34 5.70 8.49
N ALA A 227 -20.46 6.70 8.47
CA ALA A 227 -19.08 6.55 8.01
C ALA A 227 -18.30 5.55 8.90
N ALA A 228 -18.52 5.57 10.22
CA ALA A 228 -17.91 4.61 11.15
C ALA A 228 -18.38 3.16 10.90
N THR A 229 -19.59 2.97 10.37
CA THR A 229 -20.09 1.66 9.91
C THR A 229 -19.67 1.30 8.47
N GLY A 230 -18.79 2.10 7.85
CA GLY A 230 -18.24 1.85 6.52
C GLY A 230 -19.00 2.51 5.36
N ASP A 231 -20.11 3.23 5.58
CA ASP A 231 -20.83 3.92 4.49
C ASP A 231 -20.21 5.30 4.22
N LEU A 232 -19.26 5.34 3.27
CA LEU A 232 -18.52 6.55 2.91
C LEU A 232 -19.21 7.36 1.80
N ARG A 233 -20.31 6.90 1.22
CA ARG A 233 -21.10 7.62 0.20
C ARG A 233 -21.92 8.78 0.77
N VAL A 234 -22.00 8.87 2.10
CA VAL A 234 -22.68 9.95 2.80
C VAL A 234 -22.01 11.30 2.53
N LYS A 235 -22.81 12.36 2.55
CA LYS A 235 -22.33 13.72 2.29
C LYS A 235 -22.92 14.69 3.31
N ALA A 236 -22.04 15.50 3.89
CA ALA A 236 -22.41 16.61 4.74
C ALA A 236 -22.92 17.79 3.92
N GLU A 237 -24.07 18.35 4.31
CA GLU A 237 -24.56 19.61 3.75
C GLU A 237 -23.63 20.75 4.19
N ALA A 238 -23.02 21.42 3.21
CA ALA A 238 -22.05 22.50 3.43
C ALA A 238 -22.57 23.87 2.92
N GLY A 239 -23.89 24.08 2.96
CA GLY A 239 -24.52 25.28 2.41
C GLY A 239 -24.37 26.55 3.28
N ALA A 240 -23.97 26.40 4.54
CA ALA A 240 -23.78 27.52 5.46
C ALA A 240 -22.46 28.25 5.16
N ARG A 241 -22.43 29.57 5.38
CA ARG A 241 -21.22 30.42 5.23
C ARG A 241 -20.57 30.76 6.58
N ASP A 242 -20.76 29.91 7.57
CA ASP A 242 -20.21 30.01 8.91
C ASP A 242 -19.36 28.77 9.23
N GLU A 243 -18.88 28.67 10.48
CA GLU A 243 -18.01 27.58 10.92
C GLU A 243 -18.61 26.17 10.73
N ILE A 244 -19.95 26.05 10.68
CA ILE A 244 -20.64 24.79 10.38
C ILE A 244 -20.45 24.40 8.91
N GLY A 245 -20.49 25.38 8.00
CA GLY A 245 -20.22 25.15 6.58
C GLY A 245 -18.80 24.68 6.32
N ASP A 246 -17.82 25.34 6.94
CA ASP A 246 -16.40 24.98 6.84
C ASP A 246 -16.13 23.57 7.37
N LEU A 247 -16.81 23.18 8.45
CA LEU A 247 -16.77 21.82 8.98
C LEU A 247 -17.37 20.81 7.98
N GLY A 248 -18.49 21.13 7.34
CA GLY A 248 -19.10 20.29 6.31
C GLY A 248 -18.20 20.08 5.09
N VAL A 249 -17.51 21.13 4.61
CA VAL A 249 -16.52 21.02 3.51
C VAL A 249 -15.37 20.11 3.91
N SER A 250 -14.82 20.32 5.11
CA SER A 250 -13.68 19.53 5.62
C SER A 250 -14.04 18.05 5.82
N LEU A 251 -15.24 17.77 6.36
CA LEU A 251 -15.77 16.41 6.51
C LEU A 251 -15.94 15.72 5.15
N ASN A 252 -16.51 16.40 4.15
CA ASN A 252 -16.64 15.87 2.80
C ASN A 252 -15.28 15.58 2.15
N GLY A 253 -14.28 16.45 2.36
CA GLY A 253 -12.91 16.22 1.88
C GLY A 253 -12.22 15.02 2.54
N MET A 254 -12.49 14.77 3.83
CA MET A 254 -12.00 13.58 4.53
C MET A 254 -12.66 12.31 3.99
N LEU A 255 -13.98 12.29 3.85
CA LEU A 255 -14.73 11.14 3.30
C LEU A 255 -14.34 10.85 1.85
N GLY A 256 -14.10 11.89 1.03
CA GLY A 256 -13.59 11.76 -0.33
C GLY A 256 -12.23 11.07 -0.39
N ARG A 257 -11.26 11.54 0.40
CA ARG A 257 -9.92 10.93 0.46
C ARG A 257 -9.93 9.50 1.01
N GLN A 258 -10.78 9.21 2.01
CA GLN A 258 -10.95 7.83 2.48
C GLN A 258 -11.55 6.94 1.40
N ARG A 259 -12.55 7.42 0.64
CA ARG A 259 -13.12 6.67 -0.49
C ARG A 259 -12.05 6.32 -1.53
N GLU A 260 -11.28 7.32 -1.97
CA GLU A 260 -10.20 7.12 -2.94
C GLU A 260 -9.15 6.12 -2.43
N ALA A 261 -8.77 6.20 -1.14
CA ALA A 261 -7.84 5.26 -0.54
C ALA A 261 -8.37 3.82 -0.52
N ILE A 262 -9.63 3.61 -0.12
CA ILE A 262 -10.27 2.29 -0.10
C ILE A 262 -10.40 1.74 -1.52
N GLN A 263 -10.79 2.56 -2.50
CA GLN A 263 -10.84 2.16 -3.92
C GLN A 263 -9.45 1.80 -4.46
N GLY A 264 -8.42 2.57 -4.10
CA GLY A 264 -7.03 2.27 -4.45
C GLY A 264 -6.54 0.95 -3.88
N VAL A 265 -6.83 0.67 -2.60
CA VAL A 265 -6.51 -0.62 -1.95
C VAL A 265 -7.28 -1.76 -2.59
N ALA A 266 -8.57 -1.60 -2.89
CA ALA A 266 -9.37 -2.62 -3.56
C ALA A 266 -8.82 -2.95 -4.96
N SER A 267 -8.44 -1.93 -5.74
CA SER A 267 -7.82 -2.13 -7.06
C SER A 267 -6.47 -2.83 -6.94
N ALA A 268 -5.60 -2.40 -6.02
CA ALA A 268 -4.30 -3.04 -5.80
C ALA A 268 -4.47 -4.50 -5.37
N THR A 269 -5.43 -4.78 -4.50
CA THR A 269 -5.77 -6.14 -4.05
C THR A 269 -6.23 -7.02 -5.22
N ALA A 270 -7.06 -6.50 -6.13
CA ALA A 270 -7.46 -7.23 -7.34
C ALA A 270 -6.26 -7.55 -8.24
N THR A 271 -5.32 -6.62 -8.40
CA THR A 271 -4.07 -6.85 -9.14
C THR A 271 -3.22 -7.93 -8.47
N VAL A 272 -3.07 -7.91 -7.14
CA VAL A 272 -2.33 -8.95 -6.40
C VAL A 272 -3.00 -10.31 -6.53
N ALA A 273 -4.33 -10.40 -6.44
CA ALA A 273 -5.07 -11.65 -6.62
C ALA A 273 -4.88 -12.23 -8.04
N SER A 274 -4.93 -11.38 -9.07
CA SER A 274 -4.64 -11.78 -10.45
C SER A 274 -3.20 -12.26 -10.61
N GLY A 275 -2.23 -11.52 -10.08
CA GLY A 275 -0.81 -11.89 -10.13
C GLY A 275 -0.51 -13.19 -9.39
N ALA A 276 -1.19 -13.43 -8.26
CA ALA A 276 -1.09 -14.70 -7.53
C ALA A 276 -1.61 -15.89 -8.34
N THR A 277 -2.70 -15.69 -9.09
CA THR A 277 -3.27 -16.73 -9.98
C THR A 277 -2.30 -17.04 -11.13
N GLU A 278 -1.73 -16.01 -11.76
CA GLU A 278 -0.73 -16.16 -12.82
C GLU A 278 0.56 -16.84 -12.32
N LEU A 279 1.01 -16.48 -11.11
CA LEU A 279 2.17 -17.08 -10.47
C LEU A 279 1.92 -18.56 -10.12
N SER A 280 0.69 -18.91 -9.69
CA SER A 280 0.29 -20.30 -9.48
C SER A 280 0.33 -21.11 -10.78
N ALA A 281 -0.23 -20.58 -11.87
CA ALA A 281 -0.18 -21.24 -13.17
C ALA A 281 1.26 -21.41 -13.68
N SER A 282 2.09 -20.39 -13.47
CA SER A 282 3.53 -20.45 -13.80
C SER A 282 4.26 -21.51 -12.96
N ALA A 283 3.92 -21.66 -11.68
CA ALA A 283 4.48 -22.69 -10.82
C ALA A 283 4.08 -24.10 -11.30
N ASP A 284 2.84 -24.32 -11.74
CA ASP A 284 2.41 -25.61 -12.31
C ASP A 284 3.17 -25.94 -13.61
N GLN A 285 3.37 -24.95 -14.48
CA GLN A 285 4.18 -25.10 -15.68
C GLN A 285 5.65 -25.40 -15.35
N MET A 286 6.24 -24.67 -14.40
CA MET A 286 7.60 -24.94 -13.93
C MET A 286 7.73 -26.32 -13.29
N SER A 287 6.72 -26.77 -12.55
CA SER A 287 6.69 -28.12 -11.95
C SER A 287 6.75 -29.19 -13.03
N SER A 288 5.91 -29.04 -14.07
CA SER A 288 5.89 -29.94 -15.23
C SER A 288 7.23 -29.94 -15.97
N ALA A 289 7.82 -28.76 -16.20
CA ALA A 289 9.12 -28.62 -16.84
C ALA A 289 10.24 -29.25 -15.99
N THR A 290 10.22 -29.06 -14.68
CA THR A 290 11.20 -29.63 -13.74
C THR A 290 11.11 -31.15 -13.73
N GLN A 291 9.89 -31.72 -13.74
CA GLN A 291 9.70 -33.16 -13.87
C GLN A 291 10.23 -33.70 -15.21
N GLN A 292 10.02 -32.97 -16.30
CA GLN A 292 10.56 -33.35 -17.61
C GLN A 292 12.09 -33.32 -17.61
N ILE A 293 12.71 -32.28 -17.02
CA ILE A 293 14.16 -32.19 -16.89
C ILE A 293 14.69 -33.36 -16.06
N ALA A 294 14.05 -33.70 -14.94
CA ALA A 294 14.46 -34.82 -14.10
C ALA A 294 14.50 -36.16 -14.90
N ARG A 295 13.44 -36.44 -15.68
CA ARG A 295 13.41 -37.64 -16.56
C ARG A 295 14.48 -37.60 -17.64
N SER A 296 14.74 -36.43 -18.23
CA SER A 296 15.80 -36.24 -19.22
C SER A 296 17.18 -36.46 -18.62
N SER A 297 17.43 -35.98 -17.39
CA SER A 297 18.69 -36.22 -16.67
C SER A 297 18.91 -37.69 -16.38
N GLU A 298 17.87 -38.42 -15.97
CA GLU A 298 17.95 -39.87 -15.76
C GLU A 298 18.26 -40.63 -17.06
N THR A 299 17.61 -40.25 -18.16
CA THR A 299 17.90 -40.79 -19.49
C THR A 299 19.33 -40.47 -19.94
N LEU A 300 19.79 -39.23 -19.73
CA LEU A 300 21.16 -38.82 -20.07
C LEU A 300 22.20 -39.61 -19.28
N ASN A 301 21.98 -39.87 -17.98
CA ASN A 301 22.86 -40.72 -17.19
C ASN A 301 22.98 -42.13 -17.79
N GLN A 302 21.86 -42.74 -18.17
CA GLN A 302 21.87 -44.05 -18.83
C GLN A 302 22.64 -44.03 -20.15
N VAL A 303 22.46 -42.97 -20.96
CA VAL A 303 23.22 -42.78 -22.19
C VAL A 303 24.72 -42.63 -21.91
N MET A 304 25.11 -41.88 -20.89
CA MET A 304 26.51 -41.73 -20.51
C MET A 304 27.14 -43.06 -20.06
N GLU A 305 26.42 -43.87 -19.30
CA GLU A 305 26.87 -45.22 -18.92
C GLU A 305 27.06 -46.12 -20.15
N GLN A 306 26.14 -46.07 -21.11
CA GLN A 306 26.25 -46.82 -22.37
C GLN A 306 27.44 -46.35 -23.23
N VAL A 307 27.66 -45.04 -23.33
CA VAL A 307 28.79 -44.48 -24.07
C VAL A 307 30.10 -44.86 -23.38
N ALA A 308 30.18 -44.79 -22.06
CA ALA A 308 31.35 -45.22 -21.30
C ALA A 308 31.68 -46.70 -21.54
N ALA A 309 30.67 -47.57 -21.55
CA ALA A 309 30.84 -48.99 -21.87
C ALA A 309 31.34 -49.19 -23.31
N ALA A 310 30.75 -48.48 -24.29
CA ALA A 310 31.19 -48.53 -25.68
C ALA A 310 32.63 -48.03 -25.86
N MET A 311 33.06 -47.03 -25.06
CA MET A 311 34.44 -46.53 -25.07
C MET A 311 35.44 -47.56 -24.52
N LEU A 312 35.06 -48.32 -23.49
CA LEU A 312 35.88 -49.43 -22.99
C LEU A 312 36.04 -50.54 -24.04
N GLU A 313 34.96 -50.87 -24.74
CA GLU A 313 34.99 -51.86 -25.82
C GLU A 313 35.83 -51.37 -27.01
N LEU A 314 35.72 -50.09 -27.39
CA LEU A 314 36.55 -49.48 -28.42
C LEU A 314 38.03 -49.51 -28.04
N ALA A 315 38.37 -49.16 -26.79
CA ALA A 315 39.74 -49.19 -26.30
C ALA A 315 40.34 -50.61 -26.39
N ALA A 316 39.56 -51.63 -26.03
CA ALA A 316 39.97 -53.03 -26.16
C ALA A 316 40.19 -53.43 -27.63
N SER A 317 39.29 -53.04 -28.53
CA SER A 317 39.42 -53.31 -29.97
C SER A 317 40.65 -52.62 -30.58
N VAL A 318 40.92 -51.37 -30.22
CA VAL A 318 42.10 -50.63 -30.67
C VAL A 318 43.40 -51.29 -30.17
N GLN A 319 43.42 -51.80 -28.93
CA GLN A 319 44.56 -52.58 -28.42
C GLN A 319 44.79 -53.89 -29.19
N GLU A 320 43.71 -54.59 -29.56
CA GLU A 320 43.79 -55.80 -30.38
C GLU A 320 44.36 -55.49 -31.77
N VAL A 321 43.85 -54.43 -32.43
CA VAL A 321 44.37 -53.98 -33.72
C VAL A 321 45.85 -53.60 -33.62
N ALA A 322 46.27 -52.90 -32.57
CA ALA A 322 47.67 -52.57 -32.33
C ALA A 322 48.54 -53.83 -32.19
N GLY A 323 48.02 -54.89 -31.55
CA GLY A 323 48.65 -56.20 -31.48
C GLY A 323 48.82 -56.83 -32.85
N ASN A 324 47.74 -56.84 -33.67
CA ASN A 324 47.73 -57.39 -35.01
C ASN A 324 48.67 -56.64 -35.97
N VAL A 325 48.79 -55.31 -35.83
CA VAL A 325 49.77 -54.50 -36.56
C VAL A 325 51.19 -54.97 -36.27
N ARG A 326 51.58 -55.12 -34.99
CA ARG A 326 52.92 -55.59 -34.61
C ARG A 326 53.21 -56.99 -35.15
N LEU A 327 52.23 -57.89 -35.06
CA LEU A 327 52.35 -59.25 -35.59
C LEU A 327 52.55 -59.22 -37.12
N SER A 328 51.73 -58.46 -37.83
CA SER A 328 51.78 -58.33 -39.30
C SER A 328 53.09 -57.69 -39.78
N GLN A 329 53.66 -56.75 -39.02
CA GLN A 329 54.99 -56.18 -39.30
C GLN A 329 56.09 -57.24 -39.22
N GLU A 330 56.08 -58.06 -38.18
CA GLU A 330 57.08 -59.13 -38.02
C GLU A 330 56.91 -60.21 -39.09
N GLU A 331 55.68 -60.64 -39.39
CA GLU A 331 55.40 -61.60 -40.46
C GLU A 331 55.83 -61.07 -41.84
N SER A 332 55.55 -59.80 -42.14
CA SER A 332 56.01 -59.15 -43.38
C SER A 332 57.54 -59.15 -43.46
N ARG A 333 58.23 -58.83 -42.36
CA ARG A 333 59.69 -58.86 -42.29
C ARG A 333 60.26 -60.25 -42.54
N GLN A 334 59.66 -61.29 -41.95
CA GLN A 334 60.06 -62.69 -42.19
C GLN A 334 59.81 -63.11 -43.64
N ALA A 335 58.69 -62.70 -44.23
CA ALA A 335 58.37 -63.00 -45.62
C ALA A 335 59.36 -62.34 -46.60
N VAL A 336 59.80 -61.10 -46.33
CA VAL A 336 60.87 -60.44 -47.10
C VAL A 336 62.17 -61.24 -47.02
N LEU A 337 62.60 -61.65 -45.82
CA LEU A 337 63.81 -62.45 -45.63
C LEU A 337 63.75 -63.79 -46.38
N ALA A 338 62.59 -64.47 -46.34
CA ALA A 338 62.36 -65.72 -47.04
C ALA A 338 62.39 -65.54 -48.56
N ALA A 339 61.73 -64.50 -49.08
CA ALA A 339 61.75 -64.18 -50.51
C ALA A 339 63.16 -63.88 -51.00
N GLU A 340 63.96 -63.13 -50.22
CA GLU A 340 65.33 -62.80 -50.59
C GLU A 340 66.27 -64.01 -50.52
N ALA A 341 66.11 -64.88 -49.52
CA ALA A 341 66.81 -66.16 -49.45
C ALA A 341 66.50 -67.03 -50.67
N GLY A 342 65.22 -67.20 -51.02
CA GLY A 342 64.80 -67.94 -52.22
C GLY A 342 65.38 -67.35 -53.51
N ARG A 343 65.47 -66.01 -53.60
CA ARG A 343 66.05 -65.31 -54.75
C ARG A 343 67.55 -65.62 -54.88
N ARG A 344 68.30 -65.59 -53.77
CA ARG A 344 69.73 -65.95 -53.72
C ARG A 344 69.96 -67.42 -54.09
N ASP A 345 69.10 -68.32 -53.65
CA ASP A 345 69.18 -69.75 -54.00
C ASP A 345 68.87 -69.98 -55.48
N GLY A 346 67.87 -69.27 -56.03
CA GLY A 346 67.58 -69.28 -57.47
C GLY A 346 68.76 -68.77 -58.31
N GLU A 347 69.42 -67.68 -57.90
CA GLU A 347 70.62 -67.17 -58.57
C GLU A 347 71.77 -68.20 -58.53
N GLN A 348 71.96 -68.89 -57.41
CA GLN A 348 72.94 -69.97 -57.31
C GLN A 348 72.60 -71.14 -58.23
N ALA A 349 71.32 -71.55 -58.28
CA ALA A 349 70.86 -72.60 -59.17
C ALA A 349 71.08 -72.24 -60.65
N THR A 350 70.81 -70.98 -61.03
CA THR A 350 71.09 -70.45 -62.38
C THR A 350 72.57 -70.58 -62.73
N ARG A 351 73.48 -70.16 -61.84
CA ARG A 351 74.94 -70.30 -62.06
C ARG A 351 75.37 -71.76 -62.21
N ARG A 352 74.76 -72.68 -61.46
CA ARG A 352 75.04 -74.12 -61.58
C ARG A 352 74.54 -74.67 -62.92
N MET A 353 73.35 -74.27 -63.37
CA MET A 353 72.83 -74.65 -64.69
C MET A 353 73.69 -74.12 -65.84
N GLU A 354 74.17 -72.87 -65.76
CA GLU A 354 75.10 -72.29 -66.75
C GLU A 354 76.42 -73.08 -66.81
N LYS A 355 76.93 -73.54 -65.66
CA LYS A 355 78.11 -74.42 -65.61
C LYS A 355 77.84 -75.80 -66.21
N ILE A 356 76.66 -76.38 -65.98
CA ILE A 356 76.23 -77.63 -66.62
C ILE A 356 76.16 -77.42 -68.14
N LEU A 357 75.52 -76.36 -68.61
CA LEU A 357 75.40 -76.01 -70.02
C LEU A 357 76.77 -75.90 -70.70
N ALA A 358 77.71 -75.20 -70.07
CA ALA A 358 79.09 -75.09 -70.57
C ALA A 358 79.79 -76.45 -70.61
N THR A 359 79.61 -77.30 -69.59
CA THR A 359 80.18 -78.65 -69.54
C THR A 359 79.60 -79.55 -70.63
N THR A 360 78.28 -79.53 -70.83
CA THR A 360 77.57 -80.22 -71.91
C THR A 360 78.09 -79.79 -73.28
N GLY A 361 78.40 -78.51 -73.47
CA GLY A 361 79.07 -78.00 -74.67
C GLY A 361 80.46 -78.60 -74.91
N ASN A 362 81.27 -78.74 -73.86
CA ASN A 362 82.57 -79.40 -73.94
C ASN A 362 82.45 -80.89 -74.28
N ILE A 363 81.46 -81.58 -73.71
CA ILE A 363 81.18 -83.00 -74.02
C ILE A 363 80.75 -83.12 -75.50
N ALA A 364 79.87 -82.25 -75.98
CA ALA A 364 79.46 -82.21 -77.40
C ALA A 364 80.68 -82.10 -78.32
N GLN A 365 81.64 -81.22 -77.98
CA GLN A 365 82.88 -81.06 -78.72
C GLN A 365 83.74 -82.33 -78.70
N ALA A 366 83.88 -82.98 -77.54
CA ALA A 366 84.63 -84.24 -77.42
C ALA A 366 83.99 -85.37 -78.25
N VAL A 367 82.66 -85.46 -78.26
CA VAL A 367 81.91 -86.46 -79.04
C VAL A 367 82.10 -86.23 -80.55
N ARG A 368 82.12 -84.97 -81.02
CA ARG A 368 82.47 -84.66 -82.42
C ARG A 368 83.87 -85.13 -82.80
N VAL A 369 84.86 -84.95 -81.91
CA VAL A 369 86.21 -85.48 -82.12
C VAL A 369 86.21 -87.00 -82.21
N ILE A 370 85.42 -87.70 -81.38
CA ILE A 370 85.27 -89.16 -81.44
C ILE A 370 84.65 -89.59 -82.78
N GLN A 371 83.62 -88.88 -83.27
CA GLN A 371 83.04 -89.15 -84.59
C GLN A 371 84.06 -88.97 -85.72
N ASP A 372 84.89 -87.93 -85.65
CA ASP A 372 85.96 -87.68 -86.61
C ASP A 372 87.05 -88.76 -86.56
N ILE A 373 87.46 -89.19 -85.37
CA ILE A 373 88.42 -90.30 -85.19
C ILE A 373 87.81 -91.60 -85.74
N ALA A 374 86.54 -91.89 -85.44
CA ALA A 374 85.84 -93.06 -85.96
C ALA A 374 85.77 -93.03 -87.50
N ARG A 375 85.49 -91.88 -88.12
CA ARG A 375 85.51 -91.70 -89.57
C ARG A 375 86.90 -91.89 -90.17
N GLN A 376 87.94 -91.31 -89.56
CA GLN A 376 89.33 -91.50 -89.99
C GLN A 376 89.76 -92.97 -89.86
N THR A 377 89.39 -93.62 -88.76
CA THR A 377 89.68 -95.05 -88.50
C THR A 377 88.98 -95.94 -89.52
N ASN A 378 87.72 -95.63 -89.85
CA ASN A 378 86.97 -96.33 -90.90
C ASN A 378 87.66 -96.20 -92.27
N LEU A 379 88.12 -95.00 -92.65
CA LEU A 379 88.88 -94.78 -93.89
C LEU A 379 90.25 -95.49 -93.90
N LEU A 380 90.98 -95.44 -92.79
CA LEU A 380 92.26 -96.15 -92.63
C LEU A 380 92.09 -97.66 -92.74
N SER A 381 91.07 -98.20 -92.08
CA SER A 381 90.74 -99.63 -92.11
C SER A 381 90.29 -100.09 -93.49
N LEU A 382 89.55 -99.25 -94.24
CA LEU A 382 89.20 -99.51 -95.64
C LEU A 382 90.44 -99.55 -96.54
N ASN A 383 91.35 -98.58 -96.39
CA ASN A 383 92.62 -98.58 -97.13
C ASN A 383 93.48 -99.81 -96.79
N ALA A 384 93.52 -100.21 -95.52
CA ALA A 384 94.22 -101.42 -95.07
C ALA A 384 93.58 -102.70 -95.63
N ALA A 385 92.24 -102.77 -95.69
CA ALA A 385 91.52 -103.90 -96.28
C ALA A 385 91.78 -104.02 -97.80
N ILE A 386 91.87 -102.88 -98.51
CA ILE A 386 92.22 -102.82 -99.94
C ILE A 386 93.65 -103.33 -100.17
N GLU A 387 94.63 -102.85 -99.39
CA GLU A 387 96.03 -103.26 -99.57
C GLU A 387 96.25 -104.73 -99.14
N ALA A 388 95.52 -105.22 -98.13
CA ALA A 388 95.50 -106.62 -97.75
C ALA A 388 94.90 -107.53 -98.83
N ALA A 389 93.87 -107.09 -99.56
CA ALA A 389 93.30 -107.80 -100.70
C ALA A 389 94.31 -107.91 -101.87
N LYS A 390 95.14 -106.88 -102.05
CA LYS A 390 96.20 -106.79 -103.07
C LYS A 390 97.38 -107.75 -102.81
N ALA A 391 97.66 -108.06 -101.53
CA ALA A 391 98.69 -109.02 -101.11
C ALA A 391 98.28 -110.51 -101.26
N GLY A 392 97.07 -110.80 -101.75
CA GLY A 392 96.62 -112.15 -102.08
C GLY A 392 96.62 -113.12 -100.88
N ALA A 393 97.18 -114.33 -101.06
CA ALA A 393 97.12 -115.39 -100.04
C ALA A 393 97.81 -115.04 -98.70
N GLN A 394 98.82 -114.15 -98.71
CA GLN A 394 99.54 -113.73 -97.51
C GLN A 394 98.81 -112.62 -96.72
N GLY A 395 97.85 -111.93 -97.34
CA GLY A 395 97.10 -110.82 -96.74
C GLY A 395 95.79 -111.21 -96.05
N LYS A 396 95.36 -112.47 -96.12
CA LYS A 396 94.06 -112.93 -95.60
C LYS A 396 93.84 -112.62 -94.12
N GLY A 397 94.85 -112.82 -93.26
CA GLY A 397 94.77 -112.50 -91.83
C GLY A 397 94.62 -111.00 -91.57
N PHE A 398 95.36 -110.16 -92.32
CA PHE A 398 95.27 -108.70 -92.21
C PHE A 398 93.95 -108.14 -92.74
N SER A 399 93.38 -108.73 -93.78
CA SER A 399 92.07 -108.32 -94.33
C SER A 399 90.94 -108.55 -93.33
N VAL A 400 90.96 -109.67 -92.59
CA VAL A 400 89.97 -109.94 -91.53
C VAL A 400 90.08 -108.92 -90.39
N VAL A 401 91.31 -108.61 -89.95
CA VAL A 401 91.53 -107.59 -88.90
C VAL A 401 91.09 -106.20 -89.38
N ALA A 402 91.41 -105.83 -90.63
CA ALA A 402 91.01 -104.54 -91.18
C ALA A 402 89.47 -104.40 -91.29
N GLU A 403 88.76 -105.45 -91.69
CA GLU A 403 87.30 -105.45 -91.75
C GLU A 403 86.66 -105.41 -90.35
N GLU A 404 87.27 -106.03 -89.34
CA GLU A 404 86.81 -105.96 -87.95
C GLU A 404 87.04 -104.56 -87.35
N VAL A 405 88.19 -103.93 -87.64
CA VAL A 405 88.46 -102.53 -87.27
C VAL A 405 87.47 -101.59 -87.98
N ARG A 406 87.10 -101.86 -89.24
CA ARG A 406 86.10 -101.10 -89.99
C ARG A 406 84.73 -101.16 -89.31
N LYS A 407 84.27 -102.37 -88.97
CA LYS A 407 83.00 -102.56 -88.23
C LYS A 407 83.02 -101.89 -86.87
N LEU A 408 84.14 -101.96 -86.15
CA LEU A 408 84.29 -101.30 -84.85
C LEU A 408 84.26 -99.77 -84.98
N ALA A 409 84.90 -99.22 -86.01
CA ALA A 409 84.89 -97.79 -86.30
C ALA A 409 83.48 -97.29 -86.65
N GLU A 410 82.73 -98.04 -87.47
CA GLU A 410 81.33 -97.72 -87.81
C GLU A 410 80.41 -97.79 -86.57
N ARG A 411 80.60 -98.80 -85.73
CA ARG A 411 79.86 -98.94 -84.47
C ARG A 411 80.20 -97.82 -83.47
N SER A 412 81.46 -97.40 -83.38
CA SER A 412 81.88 -96.24 -82.57
C SER A 412 81.30 -94.93 -83.10
N ARG A 413 81.21 -94.76 -84.42
CA ARG A 413 80.57 -93.60 -85.06
C ARG A 413 79.08 -93.54 -84.73
N GLN A 414 78.37 -94.66 -84.84
CA GLN A 414 76.94 -94.76 -84.52
C GLN A 414 76.68 -94.46 -83.03
N ALA A 415 77.46 -95.06 -82.12
CA ALA A 415 77.35 -94.78 -80.68
C ALA A 415 77.64 -93.31 -80.36
N ALA A 416 78.61 -92.69 -81.04
CA ALA A 416 78.90 -91.26 -80.87
C ALA A 416 77.78 -90.35 -81.41
N MET A 417 77.04 -90.76 -82.45
CA MET A 417 75.84 -90.04 -82.92
C MET A 417 74.68 -90.15 -81.92
N GLU A 418 74.48 -91.32 -81.31
CA GLU A 418 73.47 -91.51 -80.25
C GLU A 418 73.79 -90.67 -79.00
N ILE A 419 75.07 -90.61 -78.59
CA ILE A 419 75.51 -89.75 -77.49
C ILE A 419 75.32 -88.26 -77.85
N GLU A 420 75.60 -87.84 -79.09
CA GLU A 420 75.34 -86.46 -79.53
C GLU A 420 73.86 -86.11 -79.41
N GLY A 421 72.95 -87.02 -79.78
CA GLY A 421 71.51 -86.85 -79.58
C GLY A 421 71.13 -86.63 -78.11
N LEU A 422 71.64 -87.47 -77.20
CA LEU A 422 71.40 -87.33 -75.75
C LEU A 422 71.97 -86.02 -75.18
N ILE A 423 73.09 -85.54 -75.73
CA ILE A 423 73.70 -84.25 -75.35
C ILE A 423 72.84 -83.08 -75.79
N LEU A 424 72.27 -83.13 -77.01
CA LEU A 424 71.35 -82.10 -77.50
C LEU A 424 70.08 -82.04 -76.64
N GLU A 425 69.50 -83.20 -76.32
CA GLU A 425 68.34 -83.28 -75.42
C GLU A 425 68.68 -82.76 -74.00
N SER A 426 69.83 -83.16 -73.46
CA SER A 426 70.30 -82.66 -72.15
C SER A 426 70.54 -81.14 -72.16
N ARG A 427 70.99 -80.60 -73.29
CA ARG A 427 71.22 -79.17 -73.46
C ARG A 427 69.90 -78.40 -73.45
N GLU A 428 68.92 -78.86 -74.24
CA GLU A 428 67.57 -78.29 -74.27
C GLU A 428 66.93 -78.31 -72.87
N ALA A 429 67.01 -79.45 -72.17
CA ALA A 429 66.50 -79.59 -70.79
C ALA A 429 67.16 -78.62 -69.79
N VAL A 430 68.47 -78.34 -69.94
CA VAL A 430 69.19 -77.39 -69.07
C VAL A 430 68.85 -75.94 -69.43
N GLU A 431 68.68 -75.61 -70.71
CA GLU A 431 68.24 -74.27 -71.15
C GLU A 431 66.82 -73.98 -70.63
N ASP A 432 65.89 -74.93 -70.78
CA ASP A 432 64.53 -74.87 -70.22
C ASP A 432 64.54 -74.75 -68.69
N GLY A 433 65.35 -75.58 -68.01
CA GLY A 433 65.52 -75.52 -66.55
C GLY A 433 66.07 -74.17 -66.10
N THR A 434 67.00 -73.59 -66.84
CA THR A 434 67.54 -72.24 -66.57
C THR A 434 66.46 -71.18 -66.71
N GLN A 435 65.61 -71.27 -67.74
CA GLN A 435 64.50 -70.34 -67.94
C GLN A 435 63.46 -70.45 -66.82
N ALA A 436 63.09 -71.66 -66.40
CA ALA A 436 62.17 -71.89 -65.29
C ALA A 436 62.69 -71.29 -63.97
N VAL A 437 63.99 -71.46 -63.66
CA VAL A 437 64.61 -70.87 -62.46
C VAL A 437 64.62 -69.34 -62.55
N ARG A 438 64.94 -68.74 -63.71
CA ARG A 438 64.89 -67.28 -63.90
C ARG A 438 63.47 -66.73 -63.74
N ALA A 439 62.46 -67.43 -64.23
CA ALA A 439 61.06 -67.06 -64.01
C ALA A 439 60.69 -67.10 -62.52
N ALA A 440 61.12 -68.14 -61.79
CA ALA A 440 60.91 -68.24 -60.35
C ALA A 440 61.59 -67.09 -59.56
N ILE A 441 62.81 -66.70 -59.94
CA ILE A 441 63.49 -65.51 -59.38
C ILE A 441 62.66 -64.25 -59.63
N GLY A 442 62.11 -64.09 -60.84
CA GLY A 442 61.23 -62.97 -61.18
C GLY A 442 59.97 -62.92 -60.30
N PHE A 443 59.30 -64.07 -60.11
CA PHE A 443 58.14 -64.17 -59.21
C PHE A 443 58.49 -63.83 -57.76
N LEU A 444 59.63 -64.29 -57.25
CA LEU A 444 60.11 -63.92 -55.91
C LEU A 444 60.37 -62.42 -55.78
N GLY A 445 60.82 -61.76 -56.84
CA GLY A 445 60.93 -60.30 -56.90
C GLY A 445 59.57 -59.59 -56.82
N SER A 446 58.56 -60.08 -57.54
CA SER A 446 57.19 -59.55 -57.44
C SER A 446 56.57 -59.78 -56.06
N ILE A 447 56.83 -60.94 -55.43
CA ILE A 447 56.39 -61.23 -54.05
C ILE A 447 57.01 -60.24 -53.07
N HIS A 448 58.31 -59.96 -53.18
CA HIS A 448 58.98 -58.97 -52.34
C HIS A 448 58.31 -57.59 -52.44
N GLN A 449 58.06 -57.09 -53.65
CA GLN A 449 57.38 -55.81 -53.85
C GLN A 449 55.95 -55.79 -53.27
N ALA A 450 55.22 -56.90 -53.39
CA ALA A 450 53.89 -57.03 -52.79
C ALA A 450 53.96 -56.98 -51.26
N ILE A 451 54.96 -57.62 -50.63
CA ILE A 451 55.16 -57.60 -49.18
C ILE A 451 55.55 -56.19 -48.71
N ASP A 452 56.40 -55.46 -49.43
CA ASP A 452 56.71 -54.06 -49.11
C ASP A 452 55.44 -53.19 -49.10
N GLY A 453 54.54 -53.41 -50.07
CA GLY A 453 53.24 -52.74 -50.11
C GLY A 453 52.34 -53.08 -48.93
N VAL A 454 52.36 -54.34 -48.45
CA VAL A 454 51.65 -54.75 -47.23
C VAL A 454 52.26 -54.09 -45.99
N ALA A 455 53.59 -54.09 -45.86
CA ALA A 455 54.30 -53.48 -44.74
C ALA A 455 53.99 -51.98 -44.62
N ALA A 456 53.97 -51.25 -45.74
CA ALA A 456 53.60 -49.84 -45.77
C ALA A 456 52.16 -49.60 -45.26
N ARG A 457 51.19 -50.38 -45.72
CA ARG A 457 49.79 -50.29 -45.23
C ARG A 457 49.67 -50.63 -43.75
N VAL A 458 50.38 -51.65 -43.28
CA VAL A 458 50.39 -52.02 -41.87
C VAL A 458 50.97 -50.88 -41.02
N GLN A 459 51.97 -50.16 -41.52
CA GLN A 459 52.52 -48.98 -40.84
C GLN A 459 51.51 -47.83 -40.77
N GLU A 460 50.77 -47.56 -41.85
CA GLU A 460 49.66 -46.58 -41.85
C GLU A 460 48.56 -46.96 -40.86
N ILE A 461 48.16 -48.24 -40.81
CA ILE A 461 47.19 -48.75 -39.83
C ILE A 461 47.72 -48.55 -38.41
N GLY A 462 49.01 -48.81 -38.17
CA GLY A 462 49.66 -48.56 -36.87
C GLY A 462 49.54 -47.11 -36.42
N ALA A 463 49.88 -46.16 -37.30
CA ALA A 463 49.74 -44.73 -37.02
C ALA A 463 48.28 -44.32 -36.73
N ALA A 464 47.33 -44.82 -37.53
CA ALA A 464 45.90 -44.59 -37.31
C ALA A 464 45.42 -45.19 -35.97
N THR A 465 45.96 -46.35 -35.57
CA THR A 465 45.63 -47.01 -34.29
C THR A 465 46.13 -46.20 -33.08
N GLU A 466 47.32 -45.60 -33.17
CA GLU A 466 47.84 -44.69 -32.14
C GLU A 466 46.99 -43.41 -32.02
N GLU A 467 46.51 -42.87 -33.13
CA GLU A 467 45.59 -41.72 -33.14
C GLU A 467 44.22 -42.07 -32.56
N GLN A 468 43.66 -43.23 -32.91
CA GLN A 468 42.41 -43.74 -32.32
C GLN A 468 42.53 -43.93 -30.82
N THR A 469 43.67 -44.41 -30.31
CA THR A 469 43.92 -44.54 -28.87
C THR A 469 43.83 -43.18 -28.17
N ARG A 470 44.53 -42.16 -28.69
CA ARG A 470 44.50 -40.80 -28.13
C ARG A 470 43.09 -40.20 -28.17
N THR A 471 42.37 -40.41 -29.28
CA THR A 471 41.00 -39.93 -29.44
C THR A 471 40.07 -40.63 -28.45
N ALA A 472 40.22 -41.93 -28.26
CA ALA A 472 39.42 -42.69 -27.31
C ALA A 472 39.63 -42.21 -25.85
N ASP A 473 40.88 -41.93 -25.46
CA ASP A 473 41.19 -41.36 -24.14
C ASP A 473 40.60 -39.95 -23.96
N GLU A 474 40.57 -39.13 -25.01
CA GLU A 474 39.94 -37.81 -24.96
C GLU A 474 38.41 -37.92 -24.83
N VAL A 475 37.77 -38.77 -25.63
CA VAL A 475 36.32 -38.99 -25.57
C VAL A 475 35.93 -39.54 -24.20
N SER A 476 36.69 -40.50 -23.66
CA SER A 476 36.45 -41.06 -22.32
C SER A 476 36.46 -39.98 -21.23
N ARG A 477 37.47 -39.08 -21.24
CA ARG A 477 37.50 -37.94 -20.30
C ARG A 477 36.31 -37.00 -20.45
N ARG A 478 35.89 -36.71 -21.68
CA ARG A 478 34.70 -35.87 -21.93
C ARG A 478 33.41 -36.53 -21.45
N VAL A 479 33.30 -37.86 -21.57
CA VAL A 479 32.16 -38.62 -21.05
C VAL A 479 32.11 -38.55 -19.51
N ASP A 480 33.25 -38.66 -18.83
CA ASP A 480 33.34 -38.49 -17.38
C ASP A 480 32.93 -37.08 -16.93
N GLU A 481 33.40 -36.03 -17.63
CA GLU A 481 32.99 -34.65 -17.36
C GLU A 481 31.49 -34.44 -17.58
N ALA A 482 30.97 -34.93 -18.70
CA ALA A 482 29.55 -34.79 -19.02
C ALA A 482 28.67 -35.59 -18.03
N SER A 483 29.11 -36.75 -17.56
CA SER A 483 28.44 -37.51 -16.49
C SER A 483 28.35 -36.71 -15.18
N ARG A 484 29.44 -36.02 -14.80
CA ARG A 484 29.43 -35.12 -13.63
C ARG A 484 28.47 -33.95 -13.81
N GLU A 485 28.43 -33.34 -14.98
CA GLU A 485 27.48 -32.25 -15.29
C GLU A 485 26.02 -32.72 -15.24
N VAL A 486 25.72 -33.92 -15.77
CA VAL A 486 24.38 -34.51 -15.66
C VAL A 486 24.01 -34.73 -14.18
N GLY A 487 24.95 -35.20 -13.36
CA GLY A 487 24.77 -35.32 -11.91
C GLY A 487 24.48 -33.98 -11.22
N GLN A 488 25.21 -32.91 -11.58
CA GLN A 488 24.95 -31.56 -11.07
C GLN A 488 23.59 -31.02 -11.51
N ASN A 489 23.21 -31.25 -12.77
CA ASN A 489 21.90 -30.87 -13.30
C ASN A 489 20.77 -31.59 -12.57
N ALA A 490 20.94 -32.87 -12.23
CA ALA A 490 19.96 -33.60 -11.43
C ALA A 490 19.79 -32.97 -10.03
N ALA A 491 20.89 -32.62 -9.36
CA ALA A 491 20.85 -31.94 -8.06
C ALA A 491 20.19 -30.55 -8.16
N ALA A 492 20.53 -29.77 -9.19
CA ALA A 492 19.92 -28.46 -9.45
C ALA A 492 18.41 -28.59 -9.73
N THR A 493 17.99 -29.66 -10.42
CA THR A 493 16.58 -29.96 -10.71
C THR A 493 15.80 -30.27 -9.42
N HIS A 494 16.41 -30.98 -8.46
CA HIS A 494 15.80 -31.17 -7.14
C HIS A 494 15.61 -29.85 -6.39
N GLN A 495 16.60 -28.97 -6.42
CA GLN A 495 16.50 -27.66 -5.77
C GLN A 495 15.47 -26.74 -6.46
N LEU A 496 15.39 -26.80 -7.79
CA LEU A 496 14.34 -26.14 -8.58
C LEU A 496 12.95 -26.64 -8.17
N SER A 497 12.78 -27.95 -8.01
CA SER A 497 11.50 -28.53 -7.57
C SER A 497 11.06 -27.97 -6.21
N ALA A 498 11.98 -27.88 -5.23
CA ALA A 498 11.68 -27.27 -3.93
C ALA A 498 11.29 -25.79 -4.07
N THR A 499 11.96 -25.06 -4.95
CA THR A 499 11.68 -23.63 -5.21
C THR A 499 10.29 -23.46 -5.84
N VAL A 500 9.92 -24.32 -6.78
CA VAL A 500 8.60 -24.31 -7.43
C VAL A 500 7.48 -24.55 -6.41
N VAL A 501 7.66 -25.50 -5.48
CA VAL A 501 6.70 -25.75 -4.40
C VAL A 501 6.54 -24.51 -3.52
N GLU A 502 7.63 -23.82 -3.19
CA GLU A 502 7.57 -22.62 -2.37
C GLU A 502 6.91 -21.45 -3.10
N ILE A 503 7.12 -21.31 -4.41
CA ILE A 503 6.40 -20.34 -5.25
C ILE A 503 4.90 -20.65 -5.24
N ALA A 504 4.50 -21.91 -5.45
CA ALA A 504 3.10 -22.31 -5.43
C ALA A 504 2.44 -22.01 -4.07
N ARG A 505 3.14 -22.29 -2.97
CA ARG A 505 2.69 -21.96 -1.60
C ARG A 505 2.50 -20.46 -1.41
N THR A 506 3.50 -19.67 -1.81
CA THR A 506 3.47 -18.21 -1.69
C THR A 506 2.36 -17.59 -2.53
N SER A 507 2.12 -18.10 -3.74
CA SER A 507 0.99 -17.71 -4.60
C SER A 507 -0.35 -17.97 -3.93
N SER A 508 -0.53 -19.15 -3.34
CA SER A 508 -1.74 -19.49 -2.60
C SER A 508 -1.96 -18.58 -1.39
N ASP A 509 -0.89 -18.27 -0.65
CA ASP A 509 -0.94 -17.34 0.48
C ASP A 509 -1.32 -15.91 0.03
N LEU A 510 -0.74 -15.41 -1.06
CA LEU A 510 -1.09 -14.10 -1.63
C LEU A 510 -2.56 -14.06 -2.08
N ALA A 511 -3.06 -15.12 -2.73
CA ALA A 511 -4.44 -15.20 -3.16
C ALA A 511 -5.40 -15.12 -1.95
N ARG A 512 -5.11 -15.89 -0.89
CA ARG A 512 -5.90 -15.90 0.34
C ARG A 512 -5.87 -14.55 1.07
N VAL A 513 -4.70 -13.91 1.17
CA VAL A 513 -4.59 -12.57 1.78
C VAL A 513 -5.36 -11.54 0.95
N SER A 514 -5.29 -11.64 -0.37
CA SER A 514 -6.03 -10.73 -1.27
C SER A 514 -7.54 -10.92 -1.15
N GLU A 515 -8.01 -12.16 -1.03
CA GLU A 515 -9.43 -12.45 -0.79
C GLU A 515 -9.91 -11.85 0.55
N GLY A 516 -9.15 -12.04 1.63
CA GLY A 516 -9.47 -11.44 2.92
C GLY A 516 -9.45 -9.90 2.92
N LEU A 517 -8.51 -9.29 2.19
CA LEU A 517 -8.49 -7.84 1.98
C LEU A 517 -9.68 -7.36 1.14
N ALA A 518 -10.05 -8.11 0.10
CA ALA A 518 -11.21 -7.78 -0.73
C ALA A 518 -12.52 -7.86 0.09
N GLU A 519 -12.66 -8.85 0.96
CA GLU A 519 -13.79 -8.96 1.89
C GLU A 519 -13.83 -7.77 2.87
N ALA A 520 -12.68 -7.43 3.48
CA ALA A 520 -12.58 -6.28 4.39
C ALA A 520 -12.91 -4.96 3.69
N MET A 521 -12.44 -4.77 2.45
CA MET A 521 -12.79 -3.60 1.62
C MET A 521 -14.26 -3.60 1.22
N GLY A 522 -14.87 -4.77 0.98
CA GLY A 522 -16.29 -4.92 0.67
C GLY A 522 -17.23 -4.48 1.80
N GLN A 523 -16.75 -4.41 3.04
CA GLN A 523 -17.52 -3.84 4.17
C GLN A 523 -17.70 -2.32 4.02
N PHE A 524 -16.82 -1.64 3.29
CA PHE A 524 -16.94 -0.22 3.02
C PHE A 524 -17.82 0.03 1.79
N LYS A 525 -18.86 0.85 1.94
CA LYS A 525 -19.70 1.32 0.84
C LYS A 525 -19.11 2.63 0.35
N VAL A 526 -18.30 2.53 -0.70
CA VAL A 526 -17.55 3.64 -1.29
C VAL A 526 -18.21 4.24 -2.51
#